data_AF-A0A9P6BWH5-F1
#
_entry.id   AF-A0A9P6BWH5-F1
#
_cell.length_a   1.000
_cell.length_b   1.000
_cell.length_c   1.000
_cell.angle_alpha   90.00
_cell.angle_beta   90.00
_cell.angle_gamma   90.00
#
_symmetry.space_group_name_H-M   'P 1'
#
loop_
_entity.id
_entity.type
_entity.pdbx_description
1 polymer ?
#
loop_
_entity_poly.entity_id
_entity_poly.type
_entity_poly.pdbx_seq_one_letter_code
_entity_poly.pdbx_strand_id
1 'polypeptide(L)' 'ATIWIDLSDSQRGSRASTLIGRTLFLNGGTVTIRGAKAHTGTPQCQQCWKWGHTT' A
#
# COMPACT_ATOMS: atom_id res chain seq x y z
N ALA A 1 12.02 -1.71 11.72
CA ALA A 1 11.74 -2.48 10.50
C ALA A 1 10.54 -1.85 9.79
N THR A 2 10.52 -1.86 8.45
CA THR A 2 9.43 -1.32 7.64
C THR A 2 8.92 -2.44 6.74
N ILE A 3 7.61 -2.57 6.60
CA ILE A 3 6.97 -3.49 5.64
C ILE A 3 6.24 -2.68 4.57
N TRP A 4 6.20 -3.20 3.36
CA TRP A 4 5.47 -2.62 2.23
C TRP A 4 4.33 -3.56 1.85
N ILE A 5 3.15 -2.99 1.59
CA ILE A 5 1.96 -3.71 1.20
C ILE A 5 1.31 -2.95 0.04
N ASP A 6 1.01 -3.66 -1.04
CA ASP A 6 0.23 -3.11 -2.14
C ASP A 6 -1.26 -3.10 -1.79
N LEU A 7 -1.93 -1.99 -2.07
CA LEU A 7 -3.36 -1.82 -1.86
C LEU A 7 -4.05 -1.68 -3.22
N SER A 8 -5.25 -2.24 -3.33
CA SER A 8 -6.10 -2.09 -4.52
C SER A 8 -6.79 -0.71 -4.60
N ASP A 9 -6.49 0.21 -3.67
CA ASP A 9 -7.00 1.58 -3.67
C ASP A 9 -5.84 2.56 -3.92
N SER A 10 -6.15 3.73 -4.48
CA SER A 10 -5.16 4.78 -4.66
C SER A 10 -4.87 5.48 -3.32
N GLN A 11 -3.71 6.12 -3.16
CA GLN A 11 -3.40 6.89 -1.93
C GLN A 11 -4.44 7.98 -1.60
N ARG A 12 -5.15 8.50 -2.60
CA ARG A 12 -6.20 9.51 -2.44
C ARG A 12 -7.60 8.91 -2.34
N GLY A 13 -7.72 7.59 -2.51
CA GLY A 13 -8.96 6.87 -2.38
C GLY A 13 -9.40 6.80 -0.92
N SER A 14 -10.70 6.70 -0.71
CA SER A 14 -11.32 6.84 0.61
C SER A 14 -10.87 5.77 1.61
N ARG A 15 -10.53 4.55 1.14
CA ARG A 15 -10.08 3.47 2.02
C ARG A 15 -8.60 3.63 2.37
N ALA A 16 -7.75 3.99 1.40
CA ALA A 16 -6.35 4.23 1.70
C ALA A 16 -6.15 5.48 2.57
N SER A 17 -6.85 6.57 2.26
CA SER A 17 -6.71 7.84 2.99
C SER A 17 -7.13 7.75 4.45
N THR A 18 -8.05 6.85 4.80
CA THR A 18 -8.48 6.63 6.20
C THR A 18 -7.45 5.86 7.03
N LEU A 19 -6.60 5.06 6.37
CA LEU A 19 -5.52 4.30 6.99
C LEU A 19 -4.21 5.09 7.06
N ILE A 20 -3.87 5.88 6.04
CA ILE A 20 -2.64 6.67 6.01
C ILE A 20 -2.63 7.66 7.17
N GLY A 21 -1.52 7.69 7.92
CA GLY A 21 -1.36 8.51 9.12
C GLY A 21 -1.93 7.87 10.39
N ARG A 22 -2.64 6.74 10.29
CA ARG A 22 -3.06 5.97 11.47
C ARG A 22 -1.88 5.23 12.09
N THR A 23 -2.00 5.08 13.40
CA THR A 23 -1.06 4.36 14.22
C THR A 23 -1.71 3.10 14.74
N LEU A 24 -1.05 1.96 14.58
CA LEU A 24 -1.50 0.65 15.05
C LEU A 24 -0.53 0.14 16.12
N PHE A 25 -1.05 -0.65 17.06
CA PHE A 25 -0.23 -1.37 18.03
C PHE A 25 -0.09 -2.83 17.58
N LEU A 26 1.14 -3.26 17.28
CA LEU A 26 1.46 -4.59 16.78
C LEU A 26 2.63 -5.17 17.58
N ASN A 27 2.48 -6.38 18.10
CA ASN A 27 3.52 -7.11 18.84
C ASN A 27 4.23 -6.26 19.93
N GLY A 28 3.46 -5.50 20.71
CA GLY A 28 4.02 -4.66 21.78
C GLY A 28 4.66 -3.35 21.30
N GLY A 29 4.65 -3.08 19.99
CA GLY A 29 5.22 -1.89 19.38
C GLY A 29 4.16 -1.03 18.68
N THR A 30 4.50 0.23 18.46
CA THR A 30 3.67 1.20 17.75
C THR A 30 4.17 1.35 16.31
N VAL A 31 3.30 1.14 15.32
CA VAL A 31 3.61 1.32 13.89
C VAL A 31 2.73 2.41 13.30
N THR A 32 3.27 3.20 12.38
CA THR A 32 2.50 4.25 11.68
C THR A 32 2.40 3.89 10.21
N ILE A 33 1.19 3.93 9.68
CA ILE A 33 0.92 3.71 8.26
C ILE A 33 1.27 4.99 7.51
N ARG A 34 2.10 4.88 6.46
CA ARG A 34 2.46 6.00 5.59
C ARG A 34 2.13 5.66 4.15
N GLY A 35 1.72 6.67 3.39
CA GLY A 35 1.59 6.55 1.94
C GLY A 35 2.97 6.34 1.29
N ALA A 36 3.03 5.49 0.28
CA ALA A 36 4.23 5.16 -0.47
C ALA A 36 3.98 5.40 -1.96
N LYS A 37 4.97 5.90 -2.70
CA LYS A 37 4.86 6.03 -4.17
C LYS A 37 4.52 4.66 -4.77
N ALA A 38 3.60 4.65 -5.73
CA ALA A 38 3.33 3.46 -6.52
C ALA A 38 4.58 3.01 -7.28
N HIS A 39 4.64 1.74 -7.67
CA HIS A 39 5.74 1.17 -8.44
C HIS A 39 5.87 1.88 -9.79
N THR A 40 6.75 2.89 -9.83
CA THR A 40 6.88 3.77 -10.99
C THR A 40 7.59 3.02 -12.10
N GLY A 41 6.96 2.93 -13.28
CA GLY A 41 7.52 2.20 -14.43
C GLY A 41 7.30 0.69 -14.38
N THR A 42 6.72 0.15 -13.31
CA THR A 42 6.32 -1.26 -13.24
C THR A 42 4.84 -1.39 -13.62
N PRO A 43 4.48 -2.17 -14.64
CA PRO A 43 3.07 -2.41 -14.96
C PRO A 43 2.39 -3.25 -13.87
N GLN A 44 1.10 -2.99 -13.66
CA GLN A 44 0.22 -3.84 -12.86
C GLN A 44 -0.70 -4.63 -13.79
N CYS A 45 -0.68 -5.96 -13.66
CA CYS A 45 -1.61 -6.82 -14.37
C CYS A 45 -3.04 -6.56 -13.87
N GLN A 46 -3.95 -6.24 -14.78
CA GLN A 46 -5.35 -5.97 -14.45
C GLN A 46 -6.17 -7.24 -14.20
N GLN A 47 -5.62 -8.43 -14.50
CA GLN A 47 -6.28 -9.71 -14.24
C GLN A 47 -6.01 -10.21 -12.81
N CYS A 48 -4.76 -10.15 -12.35
CA CYS A 48 -4.35 -10.69 -11.05
C CYS A 48 -3.98 -9.61 -10.02
N TRP A 49 -3.95 -8.33 -10.42
CA TRP A 49 -3.60 -7.17 -9.59
C TRP A 49 -2.17 -7.17 -9.03
N LYS A 50 -1.28 -7.97 -9.62
CA LYS A 50 0.14 -8.04 -9.25
C LYS A 50 0.98 -7.11 -10.12
N TRP A 51 2.02 -6.56 -9.51
CA TRP A 51 3.03 -5.77 -10.21
C TRP A 51 4.07 -6.67 -10.87
N GLY A 52 4.66 -6.20 -11.96
CA GLY A 52 5.81 -6.84 -12.62
C GLY A 52 5.48 -7.62 -13.89
N HIS A 53 4.22 -7.63 -14.32
CA HIS A 53 3.80 -8.17 -15.61
C HIS A 53 2.52 -7.47 -16.09
N THR A 54 2.21 -7.58 -17.38
CA THR A 54 1.06 -6.90 -18.02
C THR A 54 -0.18 -7.78 -18.12
N THR A 55 0.00 -9.10 -18.21
CA THR A 55 -1.06 -10.08 -18.46
C THR A 55 -0.79 -11.32 -17.61
#